data_AF-A0A7S3A9Y9-F1
#
_entry.id   AF-A0A7S3A9Y9-F1
#
_cell.length_a   1.000
_cell.length_b   1.000
_cell.length_c   1.000
_cell.angle_alpha   90.00
_cell.angle_beta   90.00
_cell.angle_gamma   90.00
#
_symmetry.space_group_name_H-M   'P 1'
#
loop_
_entity.id
_entity.type
_entity.pdbx_description
1 polymer ?
#
loop_
_entity_poly.entity_id
_entity_poly.type
_entity_poly.pdbx_seq_one_letter_code
_entity_poly.pdbx_strand_id
1 'polypeptide(L)'
;PDDWDENDPRMVAAPEAKMPEGWLEDEPPMIADVNAVRPEDWDDEEEGTWTPPLIQNPKCGVGCGPWTAPLVANSKYKGPWAPRLIKNPKYIGEWKPRKVQNPEHYTVENPRLLKFSAVGFELWVMDANIRFDNVLVCTDEGEAGEIALRTWKVKTLREAEAEQQQSTPTGTKLENLGRTIDDYMSRIHRNVAYILINNGYGNVVSALQSTGVPHPFAIILLLLCFSPLFASAAYQLYMSYKQQPEDDVATTLENTTADTADPDAAEGKKDDAETKDDPAPNEPAGEESEIVPEKEDSGIRQRRVAS
;
A
#
# COMPACT_ATOMS: atom_id res chain seq x y z
N PRO A 1 19.29 -0.35 -40.40
CA PRO A 1 19.66 0.40 -41.63
C PRO A 1 21.08 0.95 -41.47
N ASP A 2 21.85 1.09 -42.53
CA ASP A 2 23.26 1.54 -42.41
C ASP A 2 23.37 2.99 -41.85
N ASP A 3 22.28 3.76 -41.88
CA ASP A 3 22.15 5.11 -41.31
C ASP A 3 21.63 5.14 -39.85
N TRP A 4 21.49 3.98 -39.21
CA TRP A 4 21.03 3.84 -37.82
C TRP A 4 22.20 3.47 -36.91
N ASP A 5 22.79 4.48 -36.26
CA ASP A 5 23.84 4.28 -35.27
C ASP A 5 23.24 4.01 -33.88
N GLU A 6 23.54 2.84 -33.32
CA GLU A 6 23.07 2.41 -31.99
C GLU A 6 24.04 2.79 -30.86
N ASN A 7 25.25 3.23 -31.20
CA ASN A 7 26.31 3.52 -30.23
C ASN A 7 26.31 4.98 -29.79
N ASP A 8 25.53 5.85 -30.45
CA ASP A 8 25.36 7.23 -30.04
C ASP A 8 24.82 7.27 -28.59
N PRO A 9 25.40 8.06 -27.68
CA PRO A 9 24.87 8.20 -26.34
C PRO A 9 23.56 9.01 -26.37
N ARG A 10 22.62 8.66 -25.48
CA ARG A 10 21.34 9.39 -25.33
C ARG A 10 21.54 10.86 -24.95
N MET A 11 22.57 11.10 -24.15
CA MET A 11 22.91 12.41 -23.61
C MET A 11 24.35 12.74 -23.98
N VAL A 12 24.58 13.96 -24.45
CA VAL A 12 25.90 14.51 -24.76
C VAL A 12 26.11 15.79 -23.96
N ALA A 13 27.36 16.12 -23.66
CA ALA A 13 27.68 17.41 -23.05
C ALA A 13 27.18 18.55 -23.95
N ALA A 14 26.53 19.55 -23.35
CA ALA A 14 26.08 20.74 -24.06
C ALA A 14 27.28 21.45 -24.72
N PRO A 15 27.34 21.56 -26.07
CA PRO A 15 28.51 22.13 -26.75
C PRO A 15 28.71 23.63 -26.46
N GLU A 16 27.63 24.32 -26.09
CA GLU A 16 27.63 25.76 -25.80
C GLU A 16 27.71 26.08 -24.30
N ALA A 17 27.72 25.06 -23.44
CA ALA A 17 27.81 25.31 -22.01
C ALA A 17 29.23 25.72 -21.63
N LYS A 18 29.33 26.84 -20.92
CA LYS A 18 30.56 27.31 -20.29
C LYS A 18 30.41 27.21 -18.79
N MET A 19 31.51 26.97 -18.10
CA MET A 19 31.54 26.99 -16.64
C MET A 19 31.07 28.37 -16.13
N PRO A 20 30.13 28.42 -15.17
CA PRO A 20 29.69 29.68 -14.58
C PRO A 20 30.83 30.42 -13.86
N GLU A 21 30.77 31.75 -13.86
CA GLU A 21 31.69 32.57 -13.07
C GLU A 21 31.43 32.34 -11.56
N GLY A 22 32.48 32.04 -10.80
CA GLY A 22 32.40 31.75 -9.36
C GLY A 22 32.26 30.26 -8.98
N TRP A 23 32.45 29.34 -9.94
CA TRP A 23 32.56 27.90 -9.65
C TRP A 23 33.90 27.57 -8.98
N LEU A 24 33.89 26.76 -7.92
CA LEU A 24 35.07 26.40 -7.13
C LEU A 24 35.49 24.94 -7.39
N GLU A 25 36.38 24.70 -8.35
CA GLU A 25 36.75 23.33 -8.74
C GLU A 25 37.56 22.56 -7.68
N ASP A 26 38.38 23.28 -6.90
CA ASP A 26 39.27 22.69 -5.89
C ASP A 26 38.57 22.37 -4.57
N GLU A 27 37.36 22.86 -4.34
CA GLU A 27 36.59 22.64 -3.12
C GLU A 27 35.57 21.51 -3.34
N PRO A 28 35.45 20.55 -2.42
CA PRO A 28 34.48 19.47 -2.56
C PRO A 28 33.05 20.01 -2.38
N PRO A 29 32.05 19.46 -3.11
CA PRO A 29 30.66 19.87 -2.99
C PRO A 29 30.06 19.52 -1.62
N MET A 30 30.55 18.43 -1.03
CA MET A 30 30.13 17.92 0.27
C MET A 30 31.33 17.84 1.21
N ILE A 31 31.15 18.29 2.45
CA ILE A 31 32.15 18.18 3.53
C ILE A 31 31.54 17.45 4.71
N ALA A 32 32.37 16.81 5.52
CA ALA A 32 31.93 16.25 6.80
C ALA A 32 31.35 17.35 7.69
N ASP A 33 30.20 17.08 8.32
CA ASP A 33 29.65 17.99 9.31
C ASP A 33 30.58 18.06 10.53
N VAL A 34 31.09 19.27 10.80
CA VAL A 34 31.98 19.55 11.93
C VAL A 34 31.25 19.54 13.28
N ASN A 35 29.92 19.63 13.26
CA ASN A 35 29.09 19.62 14.45
C ASN A 35 28.47 18.24 14.73
N ALA A 36 28.64 17.28 13.82
CA ALA A 36 28.16 15.93 14.06
C ALA A 36 28.96 15.27 15.19
N VAL A 37 28.24 14.79 16.19
CA VAL A 37 28.81 14.05 17.32
C VAL A 37 28.47 12.59 17.11
N ARG A 38 29.46 11.72 17.32
CA ARG A 38 29.27 10.27 17.31
C ARG A 38 28.28 9.88 18.43
N PRO A 39 27.26 9.06 18.15
CA PRO A 39 26.39 8.52 19.19
C PRO A 39 27.17 7.72 20.24
N GLU A 40 26.77 7.82 21.51
CA GLU A 40 27.45 7.14 22.62
C GLU A 40 27.35 5.61 22.50
N ASP A 41 26.27 5.10 21.90
CA ASP A 41 26.01 3.68 21.70
C ASP A 41 26.60 3.11 20.38
N TRP A 42 27.40 3.89 19.64
CA TRP A 42 27.99 3.42 18.38
C TRP A 42 29.16 2.47 18.63
N ASP A 43 29.08 1.27 18.08
CA ASP A 43 30.13 0.24 18.16
C ASP A 43 30.90 0.14 16.83
N ASP A 44 32.20 0.48 16.84
CA ASP A 44 32.99 0.42 15.60
C ASP A 44 33.32 -1.01 15.16
N GLU A 45 33.25 -2.01 16.06
CA GLU A 45 33.51 -3.41 15.74
C GLU A 45 32.30 -4.08 15.09
N GLU A 46 31.09 -3.75 15.54
CA GLU A 46 29.83 -4.30 15.01
C GLU A 46 29.21 -3.43 13.90
N GLU A 47 29.28 -2.10 14.00
CA GLU A 47 28.66 -1.14 13.06
C GLU A 47 29.65 -0.49 12.08
N GLY A 48 30.96 -0.71 12.27
CA GLY A 48 32.04 -0.16 11.46
C GLY A 48 32.49 1.24 11.91
N THR A 49 33.60 1.74 11.34
CA THR A 49 34.14 3.06 11.74
C THR A 49 33.13 4.18 11.50
N TRP A 50 32.73 4.88 12.56
CA TRP A 50 31.83 6.01 12.44
C TRP A 50 32.38 7.11 11.52
N THR A 51 31.58 7.53 10.55
CA THR A 51 31.88 8.70 9.69
C THR A 51 30.79 9.75 9.83
N PRO A 52 31.15 11.03 10.02
CA PRO A 52 30.17 12.10 10.13
C PRO A 52 29.34 12.22 8.83
N PRO A 53 28.06 12.59 8.93
CA PRO A 53 27.23 12.85 7.77
C PRO A 53 27.84 13.97 6.91
N LEU A 54 27.68 13.83 5.61
CA LEU A 54 28.15 14.82 4.64
C LEU A 54 27.12 15.93 4.52
N ILE A 55 27.56 17.18 4.70
CA ILE A 55 26.76 18.39 4.49
C ILE A 55 27.26 19.16 3.28
N GLN A 56 26.37 19.94 2.66
CA GLN A 56 26.73 20.83 1.56
C GLN A 56 27.78 21.83 2.05
N ASN A 57 28.90 21.95 1.32
CA ASN A 57 29.96 22.87 1.72
C ASN A 57 29.44 24.32 1.65
N PRO A 58 29.46 25.07 2.75
CA PRO A 58 28.88 26.42 2.81
C PRO A 58 29.61 27.43 1.93
N LYS A 59 30.83 27.12 1.47
CA LYS A 59 31.56 27.93 0.48
C LYS A 59 30.99 27.78 -0.94
N CYS A 60 30.19 26.75 -1.19
CA CYS A 60 29.63 26.44 -2.50
C CYS A 60 28.42 27.31 -2.78
N GLY A 61 28.66 28.53 -3.27
CA GLY A 61 27.61 29.45 -3.71
C GLY A 61 27.01 29.04 -5.06
N VAL A 62 27.81 29.07 -6.12
CA VAL A 62 27.38 28.77 -7.51
C VAL A 62 27.59 27.28 -7.85
N GLY A 63 28.67 26.69 -7.34
CA GLY A 63 28.95 25.26 -7.45
C GLY A 63 30.40 24.95 -7.07
N CYS A 64 30.66 23.67 -6.80
CA CYS A 64 31.93 23.17 -6.28
C CYS A 64 32.28 21.82 -6.88
N GLY A 65 33.56 21.48 -6.88
CA GLY A 65 34.11 20.25 -7.43
C GLY A 65 34.35 20.34 -8.93
N PRO A 66 34.85 19.27 -9.57
CA PRO A 66 35.15 19.30 -11.00
C PRO A 66 33.90 19.63 -11.81
N TRP A 67 33.94 20.69 -12.61
CA TRP A 67 32.80 21.10 -13.40
C TRP A 67 32.57 20.14 -14.57
N THR A 68 31.33 19.68 -14.73
CA THR A 68 30.90 18.91 -15.90
C THR A 68 29.79 19.65 -16.63
N ALA A 69 29.93 19.80 -17.95
CA ALA A 69 28.92 20.43 -18.76
C ALA A 69 27.56 19.71 -18.61
N PRO A 70 26.45 20.46 -18.53
CA PRO A 70 25.12 19.87 -18.44
C PRO A 70 24.86 18.97 -19.64
N LEU A 71 24.29 17.82 -19.36
CA LEU A 71 23.93 16.83 -20.35
C LEU A 71 22.67 17.27 -21.10
N VAL A 72 22.75 17.33 -22.43
CA VAL A 72 21.62 17.62 -23.34
C VAL A 72 21.31 16.41 -24.21
N ALA A 73 20.06 16.31 -24.65
CA ALA A 73 19.63 15.22 -25.53
C ALA A 73 20.41 15.25 -26.86
N ASN A 74 21.01 14.12 -27.22
CA ASN A 74 21.70 13.97 -28.50
C ASN A 74 20.68 13.86 -29.63
N SER A 75 20.69 14.79 -30.58
CA SER A 75 19.78 14.78 -31.74
C SER A 75 20.02 13.60 -32.69
N LYS A 76 21.19 12.96 -32.62
CA LYS A 76 21.55 11.79 -33.42
C LYS A 76 21.14 10.46 -32.77
N TYR A 77 20.81 10.47 -31.48
CA TYR A 77 20.43 9.26 -30.77
C TYR A 77 19.10 8.70 -31.26
N LYS A 78 19.14 7.53 -31.91
CA LYS A 78 17.96 6.81 -32.37
C LYS A 78 17.59 5.63 -31.46
N GLY A 79 18.49 5.24 -30.55
CA GLY A 79 18.34 4.07 -29.67
C GLY A 79 18.60 2.75 -30.40
N PRO A 80 18.48 1.60 -29.71
CA PRO A 80 18.64 0.30 -30.34
C PRO A 80 17.56 0.11 -31.42
N TRP A 81 17.93 -0.40 -32.59
CA TRP A 81 16.96 -0.64 -33.64
C TRP A 81 16.02 -1.78 -33.26
N ALA A 82 14.71 -1.51 -33.26
CA ALA A 82 13.69 -2.53 -33.03
C ALA A 82 12.93 -2.83 -34.33
N PRO A 83 12.81 -4.10 -34.75
CA PRO A 83 11.98 -4.46 -35.89
C PRO A 83 10.50 -4.18 -35.59
N ARG A 84 9.73 -3.86 -36.64
CA ARG A 84 8.27 -3.70 -36.50
C ARG A 84 7.64 -5.04 -36.15
N LEU A 85 6.85 -5.07 -35.09
CA LEU A 85 6.09 -6.26 -34.71
C LEU A 85 4.98 -6.52 -35.73
N ILE A 86 5.00 -7.70 -36.35
CA ILE A 86 3.94 -8.20 -37.23
C ILE A 86 3.07 -9.21 -36.47
N LYS A 87 1.77 -9.23 -36.75
CA LYS A 87 0.87 -10.23 -36.15
C LYS A 87 1.31 -11.62 -36.60
N ASN A 88 1.58 -12.51 -35.65
CA ASN A 88 1.93 -13.90 -35.94
C ASN A 88 0.69 -14.62 -36.55
N PRO A 89 0.72 -15.05 -37.83
CA PRO A 89 -0.43 -15.71 -38.45
C PRO A 89 -0.75 -17.08 -37.84
N LYS A 90 0.17 -17.65 -37.05
CA LYS A 90 -0.02 -18.93 -36.34
C LYS A 90 -0.51 -18.75 -34.90
N TYR A 91 -0.74 -17.51 -34.44
CA TYR A 91 -1.26 -17.28 -33.09
C TYR A 91 -2.74 -17.68 -33.00
N ILE A 92 -3.04 -18.71 -32.22
CA ILE A 92 -4.39 -19.25 -32.03
C ILE A 92 -5.11 -18.70 -30.79
N GLY A 93 -4.53 -17.69 -30.15
CA GLY A 93 -5.02 -17.13 -28.88
C GLY A 93 -4.24 -17.64 -27.68
N GLU A 94 -4.54 -17.08 -26.52
CA GLU A 94 -3.98 -17.53 -25.24
C GLU A 94 -4.47 -18.94 -24.96
N TRP A 95 -3.54 -19.85 -24.66
CA TRP A 95 -3.90 -21.18 -24.23
C TRP A 95 -4.75 -21.11 -22.96
N LYS A 96 -5.88 -21.82 -22.95
CA LYS A 96 -6.72 -22.00 -21.76
C LYS A 96 -6.91 -23.49 -21.51
N PRO A 97 -6.83 -23.95 -20.24
CA PRO A 97 -7.10 -25.33 -19.93
C PRO A 97 -8.53 -25.69 -20.33
N ARG A 98 -8.72 -26.90 -20.86
CA ARG A 98 -10.05 -27.40 -21.21
C ARG A 98 -10.87 -27.55 -19.93
N LYS A 99 -12.06 -26.94 -19.90
CA LYS A 99 -13.01 -27.14 -18.80
C LYS A 99 -13.54 -28.58 -18.86
N VAL A 100 -13.26 -29.35 -17.81
CA VAL A 100 -13.80 -30.69 -17.60
C VAL A 100 -14.96 -30.59 -16.60
N GLN A 101 -16.01 -31.38 -16.78
CA GLN A 101 -17.12 -31.41 -15.82
C GLN A 101 -16.61 -31.91 -14.47
N ASN A 102 -16.93 -31.18 -13.40
CA ASN A 102 -16.58 -31.59 -12.04
C ASN A 102 -17.52 -32.72 -11.60
N PRO A 103 -17.03 -33.96 -11.38
CA PRO A 103 -17.87 -35.07 -10.93
C PRO A 103 -18.45 -34.85 -9.52
N GLU A 104 -17.80 -34.01 -8.70
CA GLU A 104 -18.23 -33.66 -7.35
C GLU A 104 -19.16 -32.43 -7.31
N HIS A 105 -19.62 -31.96 -8.47
CA HIS A 105 -20.56 -30.84 -8.50
C HIS A 105 -21.91 -31.26 -7.95
N TYR A 106 -22.36 -30.59 -6.90
CA TYR A 106 -23.70 -30.75 -6.34
C TYR A 106 -24.38 -29.39 -6.22
N THR A 107 -25.71 -29.41 -6.23
CA THR A 107 -26.55 -28.24 -6.01
C THR A 107 -27.41 -28.48 -4.80
N VAL A 108 -27.41 -27.55 -3.85
CA VAL A 108 -28.26 -27.62 -2.66
C VAL A 108 -29.50 -26.77 -2.93
N GLU A 109 -30.65 -27.40 -3.14
CA GLU A 109 -31.91 -26.69 -3.40
C GLU A 109 -32.41 -25.92 -2.17
N ASN A 110 -32.21 -26.47 -0.98
CA ASN A 110 -32.68 -25.90 0.28
C ASN A 110 -31.55 -25.93 1.32
N PRO A 111 -30.61 -24.97 1.28
CA PRO A 111 -29.54 -24.90 2.27
C PRO A 111 -30.15 -24.64 3.66
N ARG A 112 -30.03 -25.63 4.54
CA ARG A 112 -30.42 -25.49 5.95
C ARG A 112 -29.18 -25.29 6.79
N LEU A 113 -29.18 -24.22 7.58
CA LEU A 113 -28.16 -24.01 8.60
C LEU A 113 -28.32 -25.03 9.73
N LEU A 114 -27.19 -25.45 10.30
CA LEU A 114 -27.21 -26.24 11.53
C LEU A 114 -27.80 -25.41 12.67
N LYS A 115 -28.50 -26.08 13.59
CA LYS A 115 -29.03 -25.41 14.79
C LYS A 115 -27.86 -24.90 15.63
N PHE A 116 -27.97 -23.66 16.09
CA PHE A 116 -27.02 -23.06 17.01
C PHE A 116 -27.72 -22.68 18.31
N SER A 117 -26.95 -22.49 19.37
CA SER A 117 -27.47 -22.14 20.71
C SER A 117 -26.65 -21.05 21.40
N ALA A 118 -25.61 -20.54 20.74
CA ALA A 118 -24.73 -19.50 21.27
C ALA A 118 -24.43 -18.46 20.19
N VAL A 119 -24.19 -17.24 20.64
CA VAL A 119 -23.66 -16.13 19.84
C VAL A 119 -22.30 -15.77 20.43
N GLY A 120 -21.26 -15.73 19.59
CA GLY A 120 -19.90 -15.41 20.00
C GLY A 120 -19.33 -14.29 19.12
N PHE A 121 -18.50 -13.45 19.73
CA PHE A 121 -17.69 -12.46 19.03
C PHE A 121 -16.25 -12.96 19.00
N GLU A 122 -15.75 -13.28 17.82
CA GLU A 122 -14.35 -13.62 17.58
C GLU A 122 -13.78 -12.53 16.66
N LEU A 123 -12.80 -11.78 17.19
CA LEU A 123 -12.28 -10.57 16.57
C LEU A 123 -10.79 -10.45 16.84
N TRP A 124 -10.05 -10.00 15.83
CA TRP A 124 -8.69 -9.49 15.99
C TRP A 124 -8.73 -7.95 15.92
N VAL A 125 -8.42 -7.27 17.02
CA VAL A 125 -8.45 -5.80 17.09
C VAL A 125 -7.23 -5.28 17.85
N MET A 126 -6.66 -4.17 17.36
CA MET A 126 -5.60 -3.43 18.05
C MET A 126 -6.18 -2.35 18.97
N ASP A 127 -7.40 -1.87 18.69
CA ASP A 127 -8.07 -0.82 19.43
C ASP A 127 -8.95 -1.35 20.56
N ALA A 128 -8.87 -0.74 21.74
CA ALA A 128 -9.63 -1.14 22.93
C ALA A 128 -11.06 -0.56 23.01
N ASN A 129 -11.41 0.42 22.17
CA ASN A 129 -12.63 1.21 22.31
C ASN A 129 -13.77 0.75 21.38
N ILE A 130 -14.06 -0.55 21.36
CA ILE A 130 -15.15 -1.13 20.57
C ILE A 130 -16.31 -1.52 21.48
N ARG A 131 -17.51 -1.05 21.17
CA ARG A 131 -18.73 -1.34 21.95
C ARG A 131 -19.75 -2.09 21.10
N PHE A 132 -20.09 -3.30 21.55
CA PHE A 132 -21.24 -4.05 21.04
C PHE A 132 -22.45 -3.82 21.94
N ASP A 133 -23.61 -3.58 21.33
CA ASP A 133 -24.89 -3.42 22.01
C ASP A 133 -26.01 -3.90 21.07
N ASN A 134 -27.20 -4.17 21.63
CA ASN A 134 -28.41 -4.53 20.90
C ASN A 134 -28.31 -5.81 20.06
N VAL A 135 -27.66 -6.85 20.59
CA VAL A 135 -27.61 -8.18 19.94
C VAL A 135 -29.01 -8.82 19.98
N LEU A 136 -29.64 -8.96 18.81
CA LEU A 136 -30.95 -9.58 18.63
C LEU A 136 -30.83 -10.80 17.71
N VAL A 137 -31.42 -11.93 18.12
CA VAL A 137 -31.56 -13.14 17.30
C VAL A 137 -33.04 -13.43 17.13
N CYS A 138 -33.56 -13.22 15.92
CA CYS A 138 -34.97 -13.43 15.60
C CYS A 138 -35.12 -14.05 14.20
N THR A 139 -36.35 -14.48 13.88
CA THR A 139 -36.70 -15.05 12.56
C THR A 139 -37.62 -14.13 11.75
N ASP A 140 -38.28 -13.18 12.41
CA ASP A 140 -39.15 -12.19 11.79
C ASP A 140 -38.41 -10.88 11.55
N GLU A 141 -38.52 -10.36 10.33
CA GLU A 141 -37.89 -9.11 9.92
C GLU A 141 -38.65 -7.89 10.48
N GLY A 142 -39.98 -8.00 10.63
CA GLY A 142 -40.81 -6.93 11.18
C GLY A 142 -40.45 -6.61 12.62
N GLU A 143 -40.38 -7.64 13.47
CA GLU A 143 -39.95 -7.54 14.86
C GLU A 143 -38.54 -6.96 14.99
N ALA A 144 -37.61 -7.40 14.14
CA ALA A 144 -36.25 -6.86 14.09
C ALA A 144 -36.24 -5.35 13.80
N GLY A 145 -37.05 -4.93 12.82
CA GLY A 145 -37.19 -3.53 12.43
C GLY A 145 -37.78 -2.67 13.56
N GLU A 146 -38.82 -3.15 14.25
CA GLU A 146 -39.40 -2.43 15.38
C GLU A 146 -38.41 -2.23 16.52
N ILE A 147 -37.64 -3.28 16.88
CA ILE A 147 -36.63 -3.22 17.93
C ILE A 147 -35.53 -2.24 17.53
N ALA A 148 -35.03 -2.30 16.29
CA ALA A 148 -34.02 -1.37 15.78
C ALA A 148 -34.48 0.10 15.81
N LEU A 149 -35.75 0.38 15.52
CA LEU A 149 -36.33 1.72 15.63
C LEU A 149 -36.43 2.22 17.07
N ARG A 150 -36.67 1.32 18.04
CA ARG A 150 -36.77 1.68 19.46
C ARG A 150 -35.41 1.82 20.14
N THR A 151 -34.41 1.04 19.73
CA THR A 151 -33.08 1.02 20.35
C THR A 151 -32.07 1.86 19.56
N TRP A 152 -31.63 1.35 18.42
CA TRP A 152 -30.55 1.94 17.62
C TRP A 152 -30.91 3.34 17.13
N LYS A 153 -32.08 3.53 16.53
CA LYS A 153 -32.46 4.85 15.97
C LYS A 153 -32.51 5.95 17.03
N VAL A 154 -33.00 5.65 18.23
CA VAL A 154 -33.04 6.62 19.33
C VAL A 154 -31.63 6.96 19.81
N LYS A 155 -30.76 5.96 19.93
CA LYS A 155 -29.36 6.12 20.32
C LYS A 155 -28.59 6.94 19.28
N THR A 156 -28.67 6.60 18.00
CA THR A 156 -27.96 7.29 16.92
C THR A 156 -28.34 8.76 16.81
N LEU A 157 -29.61 9.11 17.00
CA LEU A 157 -30.03 10.52 17.01
C LEU A 157 -29.37 11.29 18.16
N ARG A 158 -29.34 10.71 19.37
CA ARG A 158 -28.70 11.33 20.54
C ARG A 158 -27.17 11.41 20.42
N GLU A 159 -26.54 10.38 19.87
CA GLU A 159 -25.09 10.37 19.61
C GLU A 159 -24.72 11.45 18.60
N ALA A 160 -25.47 11.57 17.49
CA ALA A 160 -25.26 12.65 16.52
C ALA A 160 -25.45 14.05 17.12
N GLU A 161 -26.46 14.24 17.98
CA GLU A 161 -26.66 15.50 18.72
C GLU A 161 -25.49 15.79 19.68
N ALA A 162 -24.98 14.78 20.38
CA ALA A 162 -23.85 14.92 21.30
C ALA A 162 -22.53 15.21 20.56
N GLU A 163 -22.28 14.55 19.43
CA GLU A 163 -21.14 14.83 18.56
C GLU A 163 -21.19 16.25 18.00
N GLN A 164 -22.37 16.73 17.59
CA GLN A 164 -22.55 18.11 17.16
C GLN A 164 -22.26 19.12 18.28
N GLN A 165 -22.71 18.84 19.50
CA GLN A 165 -22.43 19.69 20.67
C GLN A 165 -20.94 19.71 21.04
N GLN A 166 -20.25 18.56 20.95
CA GLN A 166 -18.80 18.46 21.15
C GLN A 166 -18.01 19.12 20.01
N SER A 167 -18.57 19.19 18.80
CA SER A 167 -17.98 19.86 17.65
C SER A 167 -18.15 21.39 17.65
N THR A 168 -18.76 21.98 18.68
CA THR A 168 -18.87 23.44 18.81
C THR A 168 -17.48 24.08 18.71
N PRO A 169 -17.33 25.12 17.87
CA PRO A 169 -16.06 25.39 17.23
C PRO A 169 -15.13 26.15 18.17
N THR A 170 -14.08 25.47 18.63
CA THR A 170 -12.84 26.13 19.03
C THR A 170 -12.00 26.57 17.80
N GLY A 171 -12.64 26.72 16.64
CA GLY A 171 -12.01 26.96 15.34
C GLY A 171 -12.39 28.30 14.73
N THR A 172 -11.47 28.87 13.95
CA THR A 172 -11.60 30.20 13.33
C THR A 172 -12.72 30.26 12.29
N LYS A 173 -13.14 31.47 11.91
CA LYS A 173 -14.25 31.72 10.96
C LYS A 173 -14.07 31.02 9.60
N LEU A 174 -12.84 30.75 9.19
CA LEU A 174 -12.48 30.03 7.95
C LEU A 174 -12.67 28.51 8.08
N GLU A 175 -12.32 27.93 9.23
CA GLU A 175 -12.50 26.49 9.49
C GLU A 175 -13.98 26.13 9.59
N ASN A 176 -14.79 27.02 10.18
CA ASN A 176 -16.24 26.84 10.25
C ASN A 176 -16.91 26.92 8.87
N LEU A 177 -16.37 27.74 7.96
CA LEU A 177 -16.83 27.81 6.57
C LEU A 177 -16.48 26.53 5.80
N GLY A 178 -15.25 26.01 5.98
CA GLY A 178 -14.83 24.73 5.41
C GLY A 178 -15.71 23.56 5.86
N ARG A 179 -15.97 23.43 7.17
CA ARG A 179 -16.86 22.39 7.73
C ARG A 179 -18.30 22.50 7.21
N THR A 180 -18.80 23.71 7.01
CA THR A 180 -20.16 23.93 6.46
C THR A 180 -20.26 23.48 5.00
N ILE A 181 -19.20 23.70 4.23
CA ILE A 181 -19.12 23.25 2.83
C ILE A 181 -18.99 21.73 2.78
N ASP A 182 -18.19 21.12 3.66
CA ASP A 182 -18.00 19.66 3.72
C ASP A 182 -19.28 18.92 4.14
N ASP A 183 -20.04 19.45 5.11
CA ASP A 183 -21.35 18.88 5.49
C ASP A 183 -22.36 18.98 4.33
N TYR A 184 -22.40 20.12 3.64
CA TYR A 184 -23.26 20.31 2.48
C TYR A 184 -22.92 19.33 1.33
N MET A 185 -21.64 19.18 1.00
CA MET A 185 -21.18 18.24 -0.02
C MET A 185 -21.47 16.79 0.37
N SER A 186 -21.27 16.43 1.65
CA SER A 186 -21.57 15.09 2.16
C SER A 186 -23.06 14.74 2.09
N ARG A 187 -23.95 15.70 2.35
CA ARG A 187 -25.41 15.51 2.22
C ARG A 187 -25.83 15.29 0.77
N ILE A 188 -25.24 16.03 -0.17
CA ILE A 188 -25.48 15.83 -1.61
C ILE A 188 -24.98 14.45 -2.04
N HIS A 189 -23.76 14.07 -1.65
CA HIS A 189 -23.20 12.77 -2.00
C HIS A 189 -24.04 11.60 -1.48
N ARG A 190 -24.54 11.66 -0.23
CA ARG A 190 -25.43 10.62 0.31
C ARG A 190 -26.73 10.48 -0.47
N ASN A 191 -27.36 11.59 -0.84
CA ASN A 191 -28.61 11.57 -1.62
C ASN A 191 -28.39 11.04 -3.04
N VAL A 192 -27.30 11.45 -3.70
CA VAL A 192 -26.96 10.98 -5.06
C VAL A 192 -26.55 9.50 -5.05
N ALA A 193 -25.77 9.07 -4.06
CA ALA A 193 -25.40 7.65 -3.90
C ALA A 193 -26.63 6.78 -3.63
N TYR A 194 -27.56 7.21 -2.77
CA TYR A 194 -28.82 6.51 -2.52
C TYR A 194 -29.65 6.32 -3.80
N ILE A 195 -29.76 7.36 -4.63
CA ILE A 195 -30.49 7.31 -5.90
C ILE A 195 -29.82 6.33 -6.89
N LEU A 196 -28.49 6.34 -6.97
CA LEU A 196 -27.72 5.49 -7.89
C LEU A 196 -27.69 4.02 -7.45
N ILE A 197 -27.65 3.74 -6.15
CA ILE A 197 -27.66 2.37 -5.61
C ILE A 197 -29.05 1.73 -5.80
N ASN A 198 -30.12 2.46 -5.50
CA ASN A 198 -31.48 1.89 -5.56
C ASN A 198 -32.04 1.84 -6.98
N ASN A 199 -31.64 2.74 -7.87
CA ASN A 199 -32.17 2.77 -9.24
C ASN A 199 -31.16 2.24 -10.27
N GLY A 200 -29.88 2.06 -9.93
CA GLY A 200 -28.83 1.69 -10.87
C GLY A 200 -28.44 2.84 -11.80
N TYR A 201 -27.14 2.97 -12.07
CA TYR A 201 -26.56 4.05 -12.92
C TYR A 201 -27.27 4.19 -14.28
N GLY A 202 -27.59 3.05 -14.92
CA GLY A 202 -28.28 3.02 -16.22
C GLY A 202 -29.64 3.71 -16.21
N ASN A 203 -30.47 3.47 -15.19
CA ASN A 203 -31.81 4.05 -15.13
C ASN A 203 -31.80 5.54 -14.84
N VAL A 204 -30.82 6.03 -14.07
CA VAL A 204 -30.65 7.47 -13.79
C VAL A 204 -30.24 8.21 -15.06
N VAL A 205 -29.32 7.65 -15.84
CA VAL A 205 -28.92 8.23 -17.14
C VAL A 205 -30.09 8.23 -18.13
N SER A 206 -30.89 7.16 -18.18
CA SER A 206 -32.10 7.09 -19.01
C SER A 206 -33.18 8.10 -18.57
N ALA A 207 -33.34 8.32 -17.26
CA ALA A 207 -34.26 9.33 -16.74
C ALA A 207 -33.80 10.76 -17.09
N LEU A 208 -32.50 11.06 -17.02
CA LEU A 208 -31.93 12.33 -17.46
C LEU A 208 -32.04 12.56 -18.98
N GLN A 209 -32.05 11.49 -19.79
CA GLN A 209 -32.34 11.60 -21.22
C GLN A 209 -33.82 11.91 -21.50
N SER A 210 -34.73 11.41 -20.66
CA SER A 210 -36.18 11.65 -20.79
C SER A 210 -36.57 13.12 -20.55
N THR A 211 -35.73 13.89 -19.87
CA THR A 211 -35.91 15.33 -19.65
C THR A 211 -35.30 16.20 -20.77
N GLY A 212 -34.76 15.58 -21.81
CA GLY A 212 -34.22 16.26 -22.99
C GLY A 212 -32.75 16.68 -22.89
N VAL A 213 -32.02 16.25 -21.84
CA VAL A 213 -30.58 16.52 -21.71
C VAL A 213 -29.78 15.58 -22.62
N PRO A 214 -28.94 16.09 -23.55
CA PRO A 214 -28.16 15.23 -24.42
C PRO A 214 -27.13 14.42 -23.62
N HIS A 215 -26.89 13.17 -24.06
CA HIS A 215 -26.05 12.18 -23.36
C HIS A 215 -24.68 12.69 -22.85
N PRO A 216 -23.87 13.45 -23.62
CA PRO A 216 -22.59 13.95 -23.12
C PRO A 216 -22.75 14.95 -21.97
N PHE A 217 -23.81 15.77 -21.98
CA PHE A 217 -24.05 16.75 -20.92
C PHE A 217 -24.60 16.10 -19.64
N ALA A 218 -25.41 15.05 -19.76
CA ALA A 218 -25.85 14.26 -18.60
C ALA A 218 -24.68 13.56 -17.90
N ILE A 219 -23.72 13.04 -18.68
CA ILE A 219 -22.48 12.46 -18.16
C ILE A 219 -21.61 13.53 -17.50
N ILE A 220 -21.46 14.71 -18.11
CA ILE A 220 -20.69 15.82 -17.52
C ILE A 220 -21.33 16.32 -16.22
N LEU A 221 -22.66 16.45 -16.15
CA LEU A 221 -23.36 16.83 -14.92
C LEU A 221 -23.17 15.80 -13.80
N LEU A 222 -23.27 14.51 -14.13
CA LEU A 222 -22.95 13.44 -13.18
C LEU A 222 -21.48 13.52 -12.75
N LEU A 223 -20.54 13.65 -13.69
CA LEU A 223 -19.10 13.78 -13.39
C LEU A 223 -18.76 15.04 -12.59
N LEU A 224 -19.47 16.16 -12.78
CA LEU A 224 -19.35 17.37 -11.97
C LEU A 224 -19.89 17.16 -10.55
N CYS A 225 -20.95 16.36 -10.37
CA CYS A 225 -21.39 15.90 -9.05
C CYS A 225 -20.40 14.89 -8.41
N PHE A 226 -19.59 14.20 -9.22
CA PHE A 226 -18.47 13.36 -8.76
C PHE A 226 -17.14 14.14 -8.66
N SER A 227 -17.06 15.40 -9.11
CA SER A 227 -15.84 16.21 -9.03
C SER A 227 -15.39 16.50 -7.59
N PRO A 228 -16.28 16.65 -6.58
CA PRO A 228 -15.85 16.74 -5.20
C PRO A 228 -15.45 15.37 -4.64
N LEU A 229 -15.84 14.24 -5.27
CA LEU A 229 -15.36 12.90 -4.90
C LEU A 229 -13.96 12.64 -5.45
N PHE A 230 -13.66 13.10 -6.67
CA PHE A 230 -12.29 13.08 -7.19
C PHE A 230 -11.39 14.11 -6.51
N ALA A 231 -11.90 15.30 -6.19
CA ALA A 231 -11.14 16.31 -5.44
C ALA A 231 -10.97 15.89 -3.97
N SER A 232 -11.98 15.28 -3.32
CA SER A 232 -11.86 14.72 -1.97
C SER A 232 -10.96 13.48 -1.95
N ALA A 233 -11.05 12.57 -2.93
CA ALA A 233 -10.12 11.45 -3.04
C ALA A 233 -8.69 11.92 -3.35
N ALA A 234 -8.51 12.92 -4.23
CA ALA A 234 -7.21 13.53 -4.49
C ALA A 234 -6.70 14.33 -3.29
N TYR A 235 -7.59 14.97 -2.52
CA TYR A 235 -7.24 15.68 -1.29
C TYR A 235 -6.93 14.72 -0.15
N GLN A 236 -7.63 13.60 -0.03
CA GLN A 236 -7.33 12.52 0.92
C GLN A 236 -6.02 11.81 0.54
N LEU A 237 -5.76 11.59 -0.76
CA LEU A 237 -4.49 11.05 -1.26
C LEU A 237 -3.34 12.05 -1.06
N TYR A 238 -3.60 13.34 -1.26
CA TYR A 238 -2.64 14.41 -1.03
C TYR A 238 -2.37 14.62 0.46
N MET A 239 -3.40 14.54 1.31
CA MET A 239 -3.26 14.59 2.76
C MET A 239 -2.59 13.32 3.30
N SER A 240 -2.87 12.13 2.75
CA SER A 240 -2.14 10.90 3.11
C SER A 240 -0.68 10.92 2.65
N TYR A 241 -0.39 11.53 1.50
CA TYR A 241 0.97 11.79 1.03
C TYR A 241 1.70 12.81 1.93
N LYS A 242 0.98 13.82 2.41
CA LYS A 242 1.50 14.83 3.35
C LYS A 242 1.56 14.34 4.82
N GLN A 243 0.84 13.26 5.14
CA GLN A 243 0.86 12.56 6.43
C GLN A 243 1.86 11.41 6.49
N GLN A 244 2.61 11.13 5.42
CA GLN A 244 3.84 10.38 5.60
C GLN A 244 4.76 11.21 6.50
N PRO A 245 5.15 10.70 7.68
CA PRO A 245 6.24 11.31 8.41
C PRO A 245 7.47 11.27 7.50
N GLU A 246 8.21 12.39 7.39
CA GLU A 246 9.65 12.25 7.20
C GLU A 246 10.13 11.35 8.34
N ASP A 247 10.82 10.27 8.01
CA ASP A 247 11.33 9.30 8.99
C ASP A 247 12.32 10.01 9.93
N ASP A 248 11.81 10.61 11.00
CA ASP A 248 12.60 10.99 12.17
C ASP A 248 12.68 9.77 13.08
N VAL A 249 13.76 9.02 12.85
CA VAL A 249 14.34 8.04 13.76
C VAL A 249 14.71 8.75 15.05
N ALA A 250 13.81 8.77 16.04
CA ALA A 250 14.18 8.96 17.43
C ALA A 250 13.05 8.51 18.38
N THR A 251 13.44 7.76 19.41
CA THR A 251 12.69 7.44 20.63
C THR A 251 11.58 6.37 20.57
N THR A 252 12.01 5.11 20.65
CA THR A 252 11.37 4.11 21.54
C THR A 252 12.40 3.04 21.94
N LEU A 253 13.29 3.40 22.85
CA LEU A 253 13.85 2.46 23.81
C LEU A 253 14.00 3.20 25.14
N GLU A 254 12.91 3.25 25.89
CA GLU A 254 12.99 3.29 27.35
C GLU A 254 11.64 2.84 27.91
N ASN A 255 11.51 1.52 28.02
CA ASN A 255 11.04 0.82 29.21
C ASN A 255 10.82 -0.63 28.83
N THR A 256 11.75 -1.51 29.22
CA THR A 256 11.50 -2.60 30.18
C THR A 256 12.80 -3.34 30.44
N THR A 257 13.62 -2.85 31.37
CA THR A 257 14.37 -3.73 32.28
C THR A 257 14.56 -3.00 33.60
N ALA A 258 13.76 -3.35 34.61
CA ALA A 258 14.19 -3.44 36.00
C ALA A 258 13.00 -3.86 36.87
N ASP A 259 13.04 -5.11 37.33
CA ASP A 259 12.70 -5.52 38.69
C ASP A 259 13.15 -7.00 38.75
N THR A 260 14.23 -7.35 39.46
CA THR A 260 14.23 -7.43 40.92
C THR A 260 15.61 -7.86 41.44
N ALA A 261 15.94 -7.45 42.67
CA ALA A 261 17.01 -8.04 43.48
C ALA A 261 16.42 -8.63 44.79
N ASP A 262 16.67 -9.95 44.97
CA ASP A 262 16.83 -10.80 46.19
C ASP A 262 15.76 -10.88 47.32
N PRO A 263 15.73 -11.95 48.18
CA PRO A 263 16.55 -13.18 48.24
C PRO A 263 15.82 -14.53 48.52
N ASP A 264 16.60 -15.62 48.38
CA ASP A 264 16.65 -16.88 49.18
C ASP A 264 16.58 -18.24 48.44
N ALA A 265 17.67 -19.00 48.65
CA ALA A 265 17.82 -20.45 48.87
C ALA A 265 17.93 -21.46 47.70
N ALA A 266 19.13 -22.08 47.68
CA ALA A 266 19.42 -23.53 47.62
C ALA A 266 19.96 -24.15 46.30
N GLU A 267 21.29 -24.41 46.35
CA GLU A 267 22.02 -25.63 45.95
C GLU A 267 21.92 -26.21 44.52
N GLY A 268 23.08 -26.43 43.87
CA GLY A 268 23.24 -27.55 42.91
C GLY A 268 24.19 -27.42 41.71
N LYS A 269 25.50 -27.31 41.97
CA LYS A 269 26.72 -27.76 41.24
C LYS A 269 26.64 -28.51 39.87
N LYS A 270 27.66 -28.22 39.03
CA LYS A 270 28.34 -28.98 37.92
C LYS A 270 27.86 -28.76 36.48
N ASP A 271 28.66 -28.89 35.41
CA ASP A 271 30.09 -28.76 35.05
C ASP A 271 30.12 -28.96 33.50
N ASP A 272 31.03 -28.25 32.80
CA ASP A 272 31.77 -28.62 31.56
C ASP A 272 31.18 -28.68 30.12
N ALA A 273 31.82 -27.85 29.27
CA ALA A 273 32.57 -28.15 28.03
C ALA A 273 31.91 -28.24 26.62
N GLU A 274 32.06 -27.13 25.88
CA GLU A 274 32.66 -26.91 24.54
C GLU A 274 33.19 -28.11 23.70
N THR A 275 32.89 -28.17 22.39
CA THR A 275 33.87 -28.43 21.28
C THR A 275 33.31 -27.99 19.90
N LYS A 276 34.23 -27.64 19.00
CA LYS A 276 34.15 -26.90 17.73
C LYS A 276 34.59 -27.76 16.50
N ASP A 277 34.26 -27.26 15.29
CA ASP A 277 34.97 -27.31 13.97
C ASP A 277 34.89 -28.53 13.00
N ASP A 278 34.16 -28.32 11.87
CA ASP A 278 34.54 -28.30 10.41
C ASP A 278 35.29 -29.48 9.69
N PRO A 279 35.41 -29.52 8.32
CA PRO A 279 34.57 -29.06 7.19
C PRO A 279 34.42 -30.09 6.01
N ALA A 280 33.70 -29.71 4.95
CA ALA A 280 33.48 -30.44 3.68
C ALA A 280 34.58 -30.24 2.60
N PRO A 281 34.61 -31.06 1.52
CA PRO A 281 35.20 -30.64 0.25
C PRO A 281 34.37 -30.93 -1.03
N ASN A 282 34.29 -29.90 -1.88
CA ASN A 282 34.41 -29.81 -3.36
C ASN A 282 33.61 -30.71 -4.34
N GLU A 283 32.85 -30.01 -5.22
CA GLU A 283 32.42 -30.32 -6.61
C GLU A 283 33.62 -30.57 -7.59
N PRO A 284 33.50 -30.93 -8.92
CA PRO A 284 32.36 -30.73 -9.85
C PRO A 284 32.12 -31.74 -11.02
N ALA A 285 31.03 -31.44 -11.76
CA ALA A 285 30.81 -31.55 -13.22
C ALA A 285 30.62 -32.91 -13.95
N GLY A 286 29.62 -32.91 -14.85
CA GLY A 286 29.31 -33.93 -15.87
C GLY A 286 27.91 -34.52 -15.65
N GLU A 287 27.01 -34.68 -16.61
CA GLU A 287 27.00 -34.57 -18.07
C GLU A 287 25.50 -34.72 -18.45
N GLU A 288 25.05 -34.04 -19.52
CA GLU A 288 23.67 -34.12 -20.02
C GLU A 288 23.27 -35.57 -20.32
N SER A 289 22.09 -36.02 -19.85
CA SER A 289 21.48 -37.26 -20.33
C SER A 289 20.04 -37.06 -20.78
N GLU A 290 19.86 -37.48 -22.03
CA GLU A 290 18.69 -37.61 -22.88
C GLU A 290 17.44 -38.18 -22.18
N ILE A 291 16.30 -37.52 -22.39
CA ILE A 291 14.99 -37.96 -21.92
C ILE A 291 14.47 -39.08 -22.82
N VAL A 292 14.40 -40.30 -22.30
CA VAL A 292 13.66 -41.43 -22.89
C VAL A 292 12.33 -41.60 -22.13
N PRO A 293 11.16 -41.74 -22.81
CA PRO A 293 9.89 -41.81 -22.13
C PRO A 293 9.59 -43.24 -21.66
N GLU A 294 9.40 -43.42 -20.35
CA GLU A 294 8.95 -44.70 -19.78
C GLU A 294 7.43 -44.71 -19.54
N LYS A 295 6.83 -45.86 -19.80
CA LYS A 295 5.39 -46.13 -19.85
C LYS A 295 4.73 -46.20 -18.47
N GLU A 296 3.44 -45.90 -18.49
CA GLU A 296 2.40 -46.04 -17.45
C GLU A 296 2.66 -47.08 -16.34
N ASP A 297 2.52 -46.64 -15.09
CA ASP A 297 1.99 -47.50 -14.01
C ASP A 297 0.90 -46.77 -13.24
N SER A 298 -0.29 -47.37 -13.27
CA SER A 298 -1.52 -46.92 -12.64
C SER A 298 -1.55 -47.35 -11.18
N GLY A 299 -1.06 -46.51 -10.26
CA GLY A 299 -1.07 -46.77 -8.82
C GLY A 299 -1.93 -45.79 -8.04
N ILE A 300 -3.20 -46.13 -7.80
CA ILE A 300 -4.12 -45.41 -6.91
C ILE A 300 -3.58 -45.50 -5.46
N ARG A 301 -3.08 -44.39 -4.89
CA ARG A 301 -2.77 -44.29 -3.46
C ARG A 301 -4.03 -43.97 -2.66
N GLN A 302 -4.63 -44.97 -2.02
CA GLN A 302 -5.69 -44.77 -1.01
C GLN A 302 -5.09 -44.25 0.31
N ARG A 303 -5.64 -43.15 0.84
CA ARG A 303 -5.35 -42.64 2.20
C ARG A 303 -6.02 -43.55 3.24
N ARG A 304 -5.25 -44.05 4.20
CA ARG A 304 -5.77 -44.71 5.41
C ARG A 304 -6.51 -43.69 6.29
N VAL A 305 -7.72 -44.02 6.71
CA VAL A 305 -8.47 -43.33 7.77
C VAL A 305 -8.16 -44.06 9.08
N ALA A 306 -7.71 -43.33 10.10
CA ALA A 306 -7.49 -43.86 11.44
C ALA A 306 -8.83 -44.00 12.18
N SER A 307 -8.95 -45.09 12.94
CA SER A 307 -10.11 -45.46 13.77
C SER A 307 -10.16 -44.70 15.09
#